data_AF-A0A8S2VYN4-F1
#
_entry.id   AF-A0A8S2VYN4-F1
#
_cell.length_a   1.000
_cell.length_b   1.000
_cell.length_c   1.000
_cell.angle_alpha   90.00
_cell.angle_beta   90.00
_cell.angle_gamma   90.00
#
_symmetry.space_group_name_H-M   'P 1'
#
loop_
_entity.id
_entity.type
_entity.pdbx_description
1 polymer ?
#
loop_
_entity_poly.entity_id
_entity_poly.type
_entity_poly.pdbx_seq_one_letter_code
_entity_poly.pdbx_strand_id
1 'polypeptide(L)' 'FTFTDDDEDASASNVIDVKDVKEIVRRLSGKHFNDKDLTKIAEAVINEVDLRGDKIITAEIFEYFLSNVPD' A
#
# COMPACT_ATOMS: atom_id res chain seq x y z
N PHE A 1 21.62 -21.02 -22.55
CA PHE A 1 20.29 -20.38 -22.45
C PHE A 1 20.04 -20.11 -20.99
N THR A 2 20.00 -18.82 -20.64
CA THR A 2 19.78 -18.29 -19.29
C THR A 2 18.29 -18.36 -18.94
N PHE A 3 17.96 -18.76 -17.72
CA PHE A 3 16.80 -18.22 -17.02
C PHE A 3 17.29 -17.77 -15.66
N THR A 4 17.28 -16.45 -15.51
CA THR A 4 17.54 -15.70 -14.30
C THR A 4 16.53 -16.16 -13.25
N ASP A 5 17.03 -16.69 -12.15
CA ASP A 5 16.28 -16.81 -10.90
C ASP A 5 16.26 -15.40 -10.30
N ASP A 6 15.28 -14.61 -10.75
CA ASP A 6 15.00 -13.23 -10.33
C ASP A 6 13.57 -13.23 -9.78
N ASP A 7 13.31 -14.06 -8.76
CA ASP A 7 11.97 -14.17 -8.16
C ASP A 7 12.04 -14.64 -6.69
N GLU A 8 12.92 -14.04 -5.89
CA GLU A 8 12.87 -14.16 -4.42
C GLU A 8 13.29 -12.85 -3.72
N ASP A 9 12.49 -11.79 -3.87
CA ASP A 9 12.35 -10.78 -2.79
C ASP A 9 10.87 -10.56 -2.50
N ALA A 10 10.20 -11.68 -2.19
CA ALA A 10 8.85 -11.70 -1.68
C ALA A 10 8.88 -12.06 -0.20
N SER A 11 9.47 -11.22 0.66
CA SER A 11 9.28 -11.32 2.13
C SER A 11 9.79 -10.09 2.89
N ALA A 12 8.85 -9.22 3.27
CA ALA A 12 8.97 -8.27 4.37
C ALA A 12 9.91 -7.07 4.18
N SER A 13 9.74 -6.33 3.07
CA SER A 13 9.96 -4.89 3.21
C SER A 13 8.95 -4.39 4.25
N ASN A 14 9.41 -3.80 5.36
CA ASN A 14 8.58 -3.33 6.48
C ASN A 14 7.77 -2.06 6.11
N VAL A 15 7.37 -2.01 4.85
CA VAL A 15 6.75 -0.88 4.16
C VAL A 15 5.55 -1.42 3.40
N ILE A 16 4.47 -0.66 3.44
CA ILE A 16 3.23 -0.94 2.73
C ILE A 16 3.23 -0.03 1.51
N ASP A 17 3.16 -0.60 0.31
CA ASP A 17 3.12 0.15 -0.95
C ASP A 17 1.72 0.18 -1.57
N VAL A 18 1.56 0.91 -2.69
CA VAL A 18 0.28 1.10 -3.38
C VAL A 18 -0.37 -0.24 -3.73
N LYS A 19 0.41 -1.28 -4.06
CA LYS A 19 -0.09 -2.61 -4.39
C LYS A 19 -0.70 -3.30 -3.16
N ASP A 20 -0.06 -3.19 -2.00
CA ASP A 20 -0.59 -3.75 -0.75
C ASP A 20 -1.92 -3.12 -0.38
N VAL A 21 -1.96 -1.78 -0.39
CA VAL A 21 -3.19 -1.03 -0.12
C VAL A 21 -4.27 -1.39 -1.15
N LYS A 22 -3.92 -1.51 -2.43
CA LYS A 22 -4.86 -1.92 -3.48
C LYS A 22 -5.47 -3.28 -3.21
N GLU A 23 -4.67 -4.27 -2.80
CA GLU A 23 -5.15 -5.62 -2.47
C GLU A 23 -6.05 -5.60 -1.23
N ILE A 24 -5.70 -4.83 -0.20
CA ILE A 24 -6.54 -4.66 1.01
C ILE A 24 -7.90 -4.06 0.62
N VAL A 25 -7.91 -2.96 -0.13
CA VAL A 25 -9.13 -2.29 -0.58
C VAL A 25 -9.95 -3.21 -1.48
N ARG A 26 -9.31 -4.01 -2.35
CA ARG A 26 -9.98 -5.02 -3.18
C ARG A 26 -10.68 -6.09 -2.34
N ARG A 27 -10.03 -6.58 -1.28
CA ARG A 27 -10.62 -7.59 -0.38
C ARG A 27 -11.77 -7.02 0.45
N LEU A 28 -11.66 -5.78 0.93
CA LEU A 28 -12.70 -5.10 1.70
C LEU A 28 -13.92 -4.72 0.86
N SER A 29 -13.67 -4.20 -0.35
CA SER A 29 -14.71 -3.69 -1.24
C SER A 29 -15.30 -4.75 -2.17
N GLY A 30 -14.68 -5.94 -2.25
CA GLY A 30 -15.06 -6.98 -3.19
C GLY A 30 -14.96 -6.53 -4.66
N LYS A 31 -15.96 -6.89 -5.48
CA LYS A 31 -16.04 -6.53 -6.91
C LYS A 31 -16.73 -5.17 -7.17
N HIS A 32 -16.83 -4.30 -6.17
CA HIS A 32 -17.52 -3.01 -6.33
C HIS A 32 -16.73 -1.97 -7.14
N PHE A 33 -15.40 -2.09 -7.18
CA PHE A 33 -14.51 -1.15 -7.87
C PHE A 33 -13.72 -1.85 -8.98
N ASN A 34 -13.46 -1.12 -10.06
CA ASN A 34 -12.55 -1.58 -11.10
C ASN A 34 -11.09 -1.33 -10.68
N ASP A 35 -10.15 -2.00 -11.34
CA ASP A 35 -8.72 -1.91 -10.98
C ASP A 35 -8.18 -0.46 -11.01
N LYS A 36 -8.69 0.38 -11.92
CA LYS A 36 -8.35 1.82 -11.97
C LYS A 36 -8.84 2.58 -10.75
N ASP A 37 -10.04 2.28 -10.27
CA ASP A 37 -10.61 2.94 -9.09
C ASP A 37 -9.90 2.47 -7.82
N LEU A 38 -9.61 1.17 -7.72
CA LEU A 38 -8.81 0.60 -6.64
C LEU A 38 -7.41 1.22 -6.58
N THR A 39 -6.77 1.44 -7.73
CA THR A 39 -5.46 2.11 -7.81
C THR A 39 -5.55 3.54 -7.29
N LYS A 40 -6.55 4.32 -7.72
CA LYS A 40 -6.74 5.70 -7.24
C LYS A 40 -7.03 5.77 -5.74
N ILE A 41 -7.83 4.83 -5.22
CA ILE A 41 -8.11 4.75 -3.78
C ILE A 41 -6.82 4.43 -3.02
N ALA A 42 -6.04 3.46 -3.49
CA ALA A 42 -4.76 3.11 -2.88
C ALA A 42 -3.76 4.27 -2.89
N GLU A 43 -3.66 4.99 -4.01
CA GLU A 43 -2.84 6.22 -4.11
C GLU A 43 -3.35 7.32 -3.17
N ALA A 44 -4.66 7.50 -3.03
CA ALA A 44 -5.23 8.49 -2.12
C ALA A 44 -4.93 8.17 -0.65
N VAL A 45 -5.10 6.90 -0.25
CA VAL A 45 -4.76 6.43 1.11
C VAL A 45 -3.28 6.64 1.40
N ILE A 46 -2.41 6.30 0.45
CA ILE A 46 -0.98 6.52 0.63
C ILE A 46 -0.67 8.00 0.72
N ASN A 47 -1.19 8.85 -0.15
CA ASN A 47 -0.94 10.29 -0.07
C ASN A 47 -1.48 10.94 1.23
N GLU A 48 -2.52 10.36 1.84
CA GLU A 48 -3.06 10.85 3.11
C GLU A 48 -2.17 10.47 4.30
N VAL A 49 -1.56 9.29 4.26
CA VAL A 49 -0.69 8.76 5.33
C VAL A 49 0.77 9.16 5.12
N ASP A 50 1.22 9.26 3.88
CA ASP A 50 2.59 9.58 3.48
C ASP A 50 2.88 11.07 3.65
N LEU A 51 3.44 11.39 4.81
CA LEU A 51 3.87 12.75 5.15
C LEU A 51 5.20 13.14 4.48
N ARG A 52 5.90 12.19 3.86
CA ARG A 52 7.27 12.39 3.34
C ARG A 52 7.34 12.46 1.82
N GLY A 53 6.30 12.02 1.11
CA GLY A 53 6.24 12.01 -0.35
C GLY A 53 6.96 10.81 -0.98
N ASP A 54 7.29 9.80 -0.17
CA ASP A 54 7.99 8.59 -0.60
C ASP A 54 7.04 7.56 -1.23
N LYS A 55 5.71 7.80 -1.19
CA LYS A 55 4.65 6.91 -1.68
C LYS A 55 4.67 5.50 -1.07
N ILE A 56 5.22 5.40 0.13
CA ILE A 56 5.28 4.17 0.93
C ILE A 56 4.91 4.49 2.37
N ILE A 57 4.24 3.54 3.03
CA ILE A 57 3.87 3.66 4.44
C ILE A 57 4.81 2.76 5.23
N THR A 58 5.69 3.34 6.04
CA THR A 58 6.48 2.59 7.03
C THR A 58 5.68 2.42 8.31
N ALA A 59 6.09 1.47 9.16
CA ALA A 59 5.48 1.28 10.48
C ALA A 59 5.43 2.60 11.30
N GLU A 60 6.51 3.38 11.29
CA GLU A 60 6.59 4.67 12.00
C GLU A 60 5.52 5.67 11.52
N ILE A 61 5.33 5.77 10.20
CA ILE A 61 4.34 6.67 9.62
C ILE A 61 2.93 6.19 9.97
N PHE A 62 2.71 4.88 9.94
CA PHE A 62 1.43 4.28 10.28
C PHE A 62 1.06 4.50 11.76
N GLU A 63 2.00 4.31 12.69
CA GLU A 63 1.80 4.58 14.11
C GLU A 63 1.52 6.06 14.40
N TYR A 64 2.27 6.95 13.71
CA TYR A 64 2.02 8.39 13.79
C TYR A 64 0.61 8.73 13.29
N PHE A 65 0.19 8.17 12.16
CA PHE A 65 -1.15 8.37 11.62
C PHE A 65 -2.23 7.94 12.62
N LEU A 66 -2.16 6.70 13.12
CA LEU A 66 -3.14 6.18 14.10
C LEU A 66 -3.23 7.03 15.37
N SER A 67 -2.12 7.60 15.83
CA SER A 67 -2.10 8.48 17.01
C SER A 67 -2.78 9.84 16.78
N ASN A 68 -2.97 10.23 15.52
CA ASN A 68 -3.59 11.49 15.12
C ASN A 68 -5.01 11.32 14.57
N VAL A 69 -5.52 10.09 14.45
CA VAL A 69 -6.92 9.85 14.07
C VAL A 69 -7.81 10.25 15.26
N PRO A 70 -8.73 11.22 15.10
CA PRO A 70 -9.66 11.57 16.17
C PRO A 70 -10.63 10.43 16.44
N ASP A 71 -10.91 10.19 17.73
CA ASP A 71 -11.89 9.20 18.25
C ASP A 71 -13.30 9.37 17.67
#